data_AF-A0AAU5JTS6-F1
#
_entry.id   AF-A0AAU5JTS6-F1
#
_cell.length_a   1.000
_cell.length_b   1.000
_cell.length_c   1.000
_cell.angle_alpha   90.00
_cell.angle_beta   90.00
_cell.angle_gamma   90.00
#
_symmetry.space_group_name_H-M   'P 1'
#
loop_
_entity.id
_entity.type
_entity.pdbx_description
1 polymer ?
#
loop_
_entity_poly.entity_id
_entity_poly.type
_entity_poly.pdbx_seq_one_letter_code
_entity_poly.pdbx_strand_id
1 'polypeptide(L)'
;MNEENREVNVDWIPVSGFQLRKAGVQFDAVRVDGDEGRRLADWIEALTGGDPGPVVIEANGRRGVYFLVPPGSTAHRSWPRGVTRFNAGPAQVSYVPVPALTGRTWPLSWRFPPTAPGRFVHTLLLRSAVRELFADPYAYTDATASGR
;
A
#
# COMPACT_ATOMS: atom_id res chain seq x y z
N MET A 1 24.04 8.42 -17.35
CA MET A 1 22.62 8.26 -17.70
C MET A 1 21.87 8.43 -16.40
N ASN A 2 21.38 9.65 -16.13
CA ASN A 2 20.70 9.99 -14.87
C ASN A 2 19.22 9.98 -15.16
N GLU A 3 18.56 8.85 -14.91
CA GLU A 3 17.13 8.69 -15.13
C GLU A 3 16.36 9.46 -14.06
N GLU A 4 15.74 10.55 -14.53
CA GLU A 4 14.47 11.12 -14.08
C GLU A 4 14.15 11.01 -12.59
N ASN A 5 14.56 12.05 -11.86
CA ASN A 5 13.76 12.56 -10.77
C ASN A 5 12.48 13.16 -11.38
N ARG A 6 11.54 12.30 -11.82
CA ARG A 6 10.17 12.72 -12.18
C ARG A 6 9.60 13.32 -10.90
N GLU A 7 9.64 14.63 -10.77
CA GLU A 7 8.98 15.35 -9.69
C GLU A 7 7.48 15.04 -9.80
N VAL A 8 7.06 14.00 -9.09
CA VAL A 8 5.65 13.77 -8.83
C VAL A 8 5.27 14.91 -7.88
N ASN A 9 4.77 16.00 -8.43
CA ASN A 9 4.33 17.16 -7.66
C ASN A 9 3.03 16.78 -6.93
N VAL A 10 3.20 16.14 -5.78
CA VAL A 10 2.13 15.72 -4.87
C VAL A 10 2.37 16.39 -3.53
N ASP A 11 1.61 17.45 -3.31
CA ASP A 11 1.57 18.30 -2.10
C ASP A 11 1.42 17.54 -0.78
N TRP A 12 0.90 16.31 -0.83
CA TRP A 12 0.72 15.44 0.32
C TRP A 12 1.94 14.58 0.67
N ILE A 13 2.99 14.56 -0.14
CA ILE A 13 4.24 13.90 0.25
C ILE A 13 5.10 14.89 1.03
N PRO A 14 5.59 14.54 2.24
CA PRO A 14 6.48 15.44 2.97
C PRO A 14 7.83 15.60 2.27
N VAL A 15 8.44 16.78 2.40
CA VAL A 15 9.77 17.07 1.84
C VAL A 15 10.87 16.24 2.54
N SER A 16 10.70 15.95 3.83
CA SER A 16 11.65 15.16 4.62
C SER A 16 10.97 14.37 5.73
N GLY A 17 11.61 13.29 6.19
CA GLY A 17 11.09 12.43 7.25
C GLY A 17 9.81 11.72 6.83
N PHE A 18 8.82 11.68 7.71
CA PHE A 18 7.49 11.16 7.41
C PHE A 18 6.43 12.02 8.12
N GLN A 19 5.21 12.01 7.58
CA GLN A 19 4.07 12.73 8.15
C GLN A 19 2.83 11.84 8.13
N LEU A 20 1.93 12.08 9.08
CA LEU A 20 0.60 11.50 9.07
C LEU A 20 -0.31 12.30 8.13
N ARG A 21 -0.95 11.61 7.19
CA ARG A 21 -1.96 12.21 6.30
C ARG A 21 -3.33 11.69 6.64
N LYS A 22 -4.32 12.58 6.67
CA LYS A 22 -5.72 12.24 6.92
C LYS A 22 -6.26 11.42 5.76
N ALA A 23 -6.75 10.21 6.04
CA ALA A 23 -7.41 9.38 5.05
C ALA A 23 -8.71 10.03 4.55
N GLY A 24 -9.10 9.75 3.32
CA GLY A 24 -10.27 10.32 2.65
C GLY A 24 -10.09 11.75 2.13
N VAL A 25 -8.92 12.38 2.31
CA VAL A 25 -8.60 13.68 1.68
C VAL A 25 -7.98 13.45 0.31
N GLN A 26 -6.71 13.02 0.27
CA GLN A 26 -6.03 12.72 -0.99
C GLN A 26 -6.14 11.25 -1.38
N PHE A 27 -6.24 10.37 -0.39
CA PHE A 27 -6.33 8.94 -0.57
C PHE A 27 -6.99 8.29 0.65
N ASP A 28 -7.52 7.09 0.46
CA ASP A 28 -7.74 6.13 1.54
C ASP A 28 -6.51 5.19 1.60
N ALA A 29 -6.42 4.36 2.65
CA ALA A 29 -5.46 3.26 2.66
C ALA A 29 -6.07 1.94 3.12
N VAL A 30 -5.47 0.88 2.62
CA VAL A 30 -5.71 -0.50 3.04
C VAL A 30 -4.41 -1.01 3.62
N ARG A 31 -4.45 -1.50 4.86
CA ARG A 31 -3.28 -2.02 5.57
C ARG A 31 -3.41 -3.53 5.76
N VAL A 32 -2.33 -4.22 5.43
CA VAL A 32 -2.10 -5.62 5.78
C VAL A 32 -0.77 -5.71 6.53
N ASP A 33 -0.74 -6.43 7.63
CA ASP A 33 0.45 -6.55 8.47
C ASP A 33 1.37 -7.68 8.01
N GLY A 34 2.66 -7.58 8.37
CA GLY A 34 3.63 -8.66 8.25
C GLY A 34 3.90 -9.16 6.83
N ASP A 35 4.22 -10.45 6.74
CA ASP A 35 4.64 -11.08 5.49
C ASP A 35 3.47 -11.29 4.51
N GLU A 36 2.23 -11.41 5.00
CA GLU A 36 1.05 -11.36 4.13
C GLU A 36 0.98 -10.04 3.35
N GLY A 37 1.24 -8.91 4.01
CA GLY A 37 1.20 -7.61 3.36
C GLY A 37 2.28 -7.47 2.28
N ARG A 38 3.47 -8.02 2.54
CA ARG A 38 4.58 -8.02 1.57
C ARG A 38 4.26 -8.90 0.36
N ARG A 39 3.78 -10.12 0.58
CA ARG A 39 3.33 -11.02 -0.49
C ARG A 39 2.23 -10.39 -1.34
N LEU A 40 1.28 -9.70 -0.71
CA LEU A 40 0.23 -8.98 -1.43
C LEU A 40 0.81 -7.85 -2.29
N ALA A 41 1.82 -7.12 -1.81
CA ALA A 41 2.48 -6.07 -2.58
C ALA A 41 3.18 -6.64 -3.83
N ASP A 42 3.92 -7.74 -3.68
CA ASP A 42 4.58 -8.42 -4.80
C ASP A 42 3.56 -8.98 -5.81
N TRP A 43 2.42 -9.49 -5.32
CA TRP A 43 1.36 -9.98 -6.21
C TRP A 43 0.69 -8.85 -7.00
N ILE A 44 0.37 -7.72 -6.36
CA ILE A 44 -0.23 -6.58 -7.06
C ILE A 44 0.74 -6.02 -8.11
N GLU A 45 2.04 -5.96 -7.81
CA GLU A 45 3.08 -5.60 -8.79
C GLU A 45 3.02 -6.51 -10.02
N ALA A 46 2.98 -7.83 -9.82
CA ALA A 46 2.88 -8.80 -10.92
C ALA A 46 1.59 -8.62 -11.73
N LEU A 47 0.45 -8.43 -11.08
CA LEU A 47 -0.86 -8.25 -11.74
C LEU A 47 -0.97 -6.94 -12.52
N THR A 48 -0.13 -5.95 -12.21
CA THR A 48 -0.16 -4.61 -12.83
C THR A 48 1.02 -4.38 -13.79
N GLY A 49 1.83 -5.41 -14.06
CA GLY A 49 2.98 -5.28 -14.94
C GLY A 49 4.06 -4.34 -14.39
N GLY A 50 4.21 -4.27 -13.06
CA GLY A 50 5.22 -3.45 -12.40
C GLY A 50 4.78 -2.04 -11.97
N ASP A 51 3.53 -1.63 -12.25
CA ASP A 51 2.98 -0.33 -11.83
C ASP A 51 1.75 -0.50 -10.90
N PRO A 52 1.96 -0.99 -9.66
CA PRO A 52 0.86 -1.28 -8.74
C PRO A 52 0.19 -0.03 -8.16
N GLY A 53 0.83 1.13 -8.29
CA GLY A 53 0.53 2.34 -7.53
C GLY A 53 1.23 2.40 -6.16
N PRO A 54 1.06 3.51 -5.43
CA PRO A 54 1.80 3.81 -4.21
C PRO A 54 1.53 2.82 -3.06
N VAL A 55 2.61 2.24 -2.54
CA VAL A 55 2.60 1.34 -1.36
C VAL A 55 3.70 1.74 -0.39
N VAL A 56 3.31 1.99 0.86
CA VAL A 56 4.22 2.28 1.97
C VAL A 56 4.44 1.03 2.81
N ILE A 57 5.66 0.78 3.25
CA ILE A 57 6.00 -0.27 4.19
C ILE A 57 6.58 0.31 5.48
N GLU A 58 6.25 -0.31 6.60
CA GLU A 58 6.78 -0.01 7.92
C GLU A 58 7.74 -1.14 8.34
N ALA A 59 8.97 -0.79 8.74
CA ALA A 59 10.00 -1.76 9.09
C ALA A 59 9.86 -2.28 10.53
N ASN A 60 9.19 -1.54 11.41
CA ASN A 60 9.02 -1.87 12.83
C ASN A 60 7.54 -2.13 13.17
N GLY A 61 7.25 -2.34 14.47
CA GLY A 61 5.90 -2.61 14.95
C GLY A 61 5.32 -3.88 14.31
N ARG A 62 4.10 -3.80 13.79
CA ARG A 62 3.44 -4.92 13.09
C ARG A 62 3.87 -5.07 11.63
N ARG A 63 4.87 -4.30 11.19
CA ARG A 63 5.39 -4.30 9.82
C ARG A 63 4.28 -4.05 8.79
N GLY A 64 3.50 -2.99 9.01
CA GLY A 64 2.34 -2.68 8.18
C GLY A 64 2.72 -2.36 6.73
N VAL A 65 1.93 -2.87 5.79
CA VAL A 65 2.00 -2.56 4.37
C VAL A 65 0.73 -1.81 3.98
N TYR A 66 0.87 -0.53 3.61
CA TYR A 66 -0.23 0.38 3.32
C TYR A 66 -0.34 0.59 1.81
N PHE A 67 -1.41 0.09 1.22
CA PHE A 67 -1.79 0.31 -0.16
C PHE A 67 -2.61 1.60 -0.22
N LEU A 68 -2.10 2.63 -0.87
CA LEU A 68 -2.82 3.90 -1.00
C LEU A 68 -3.77 3.80 -2.20
N VAL A 69 -5.07 3.96 -1.92
CA VAL A 69 -6.15 3.79 -2.89
C VAL A 69 -6.92 5.11 -3.03
N PRO A 70 -7.70 5.32 -4.11
CA PRO A 70 -8.47 6.55 -4.29
C PRO A 70 -9.36 6.85 -3.07
N PRO A 71 -9.54 8.13 -2.69
CA PRO A 71 -10.31 8.52 -1.51
C PRO A 71 -11.76 8.06 -1.62
N GLY A 72 -12.33 7.57 -0.50
CA GLY A 72 -13.69 7.04 -0.44
C GLY A 72 -13.90 5.67 -1.09
N SER A 73 -12.92 5.13 -1.81
CA SER A 73 -13.08 3.86 -2.55
C SER A 73 -13.25 2.64 -1.64
N THR A 74 -12.93 2.78 -0.34
CA THR A 74 -13.00 1.71 0.66
C THR A 74 -14.29 1.71 1.51
N ALA A 75 -15.12 2.76 1.43
CA ALA A 75 -16.23 3.00 2.36
C ALA A 75 -17.40 1.99 2.23
N HIS A 76 -17.72 1.57 1.00
CA HIS A 76 -18.92 0.75 0.70
C HIS A 76 -18.61 -0.70 0.32
N ARG A 77 -17.48 -1.24 0.79
CA ARG A 77 -17.02 -2.58 0.41
C ARG A 77 -16.67 -3.39 1.65
N SER A 78 -17.14 -4.63 1.71
CA SER A 78 -16.67 -5.59 2.70
C SER A 78 -15.24 -6.02 2.35
N TRP A 79 -14.34 -5.93 3.32
CA TRP A 79 -12.97 -6.41 3.19
C TRP A 79 -12.78 -7.71 3.97
N PRO A 80 -11.93 -8.63 3.49
CA PRO A 80 -11.58 -9.84 4.22
C PRO A 80 -11.02 -9.54 5.62
N ARG A 81 -11.08 -10.55 6.51
CA ARG A 81 -10.41 -10.49 7.82
C ARG A 81 -8.91 -10.29 7.63
N GLY A 82 -8.25 -9.68 8.62
CA GLY A 82 -6.80 -9.36 8.54
C GLY A 82 -6.48 -8.07 7.78
N VAL A 83 -7.47 -7.45 7.14
CA VAL A 83 -7.32 -6.13 6.52
C VAL A 83 -7.81 -5.03 7.47
N THR A 84 -7.01 -3.97 7.61
CA THR A 84 -7.42 -2.73 8.28
C THR A 84 -7.63 -1.63 7.24
N ARG A 85 -8.79 -0.96 7.29
CA ARG A 85 -9.08 0.19 6.42
C ARG A 85 -8.78 1.50 7.13
N PHE A 86 -8.25 2.45 6.38
CA PHE A 86 -8.06 3.84 6.78
C PHE A 86 -8.84 4.70 5.78
N ASN A 87 -9.94 5.28 6.23
CA ASN A 87 -10.76 6.19 5.44
C ASN A 87 -11.34 7.30 6.34
N ALA A 88 -12.01 8.27 5.72
CA ALA A 88 -12.85 9.21 6.44
C ALA A 88 -14.32 8.79 6.29
N GLY A 89 -15.03 8.74 7.42
CA GLY A 89 -16.47 8.59 7.48
C GLY A 89 -17.09 9.64 8.41
N PRO A 90 -18.43 9.79 8.44
CA PRO A 90 -19.13 10.82 9.23
C PRO A 90 -18.77 10.89 10.72
N ALA A 91 -18.22 9.81 11.30
CA ALA A 91 -17.78 9.75 12.68
C ALA A 91 -16.39 9.08 12.86
N GLN A 92 -15.62 8.91 11.79
CA GLN A 92 -14.32 8.24 11.84
C GLN A 92 -13.27 9.05 11.08
N VAL A 93 -12.18 9.36 11.78
CA VAL A 93 -10.96 9.94 11.18
C VAL A 93 -9.83 8.94 11.38
N SER A 94 -9.14 8.62 10.30
CA SER A 94 -7.96 7.76 10.31
C SER A 94 -6.79 8.49 9.66
N TYR A 95 -5.58 8.17 10.10
CA TYR A 95 -4.35 8.76 9.58
C TYR A 95 -3.43 7.68 9.04
N VAL A 96 -2.77 7.97 7.93
CA VAL A 96 -1.86 7.07 7.24
C VAL A 96 -0.45 7.66 7.28
N PRO A 97 0.56 6.88 7.67
CA PRO A 97 1.94 7.34 7.62
C PRO A 97 2.43 7.43 6.17
N VAL A 98 3.02 8.58 5.81
CA VAL A 98 3.59 8.84 4.49
C VAL A 98 5.05 9.26 4.62
N PRO A 99 6.00 8.48 4.10
CA PRO A 99 7.40 8.88 4.05
C PRO A 99 7.66 9.89 2.92
N ALA A 100 8.68 10.72 3.10
CA ALA A 100 9.24 11.50 2.00
C ALA A 100 9.75 10.57 0.88
N LEU A 101 9.87 11.07 -0.35
CA LEU A 101 10.43 10.27 -1.46
C LEU A 101 11.92 9.95 -1.26
N THR A 102 12.64 10.83 -0.57
CA THR A 102 14.09 10.73 -0.38
C THR A 102 14.48 11.07 1.06
N GLY A 103 15.73 10.75 1.41
CA GLY A 103 16.30 11.03 2.72
C GLY A 103 15.98 9.95 3.76
N ARG A 104 16.15 10.31 5.04
CA ARG A 104 15.95 9.37 6.15
C ARG A 104 14.48 9.36 6.57
N THR A 105 13.78 8.30 6.21
CA THR A 105 12.35 8.14 6.48
C THR A 105 12.02 6.98 7.44
N TRP A 106 13.05 6.34 8.00
CA TRP A 106 12.88 5.25 8.96
C TRP A 106 11.89 5.63 10.07
N PRO A 107 10.94 4.75 10.43
CA PRO A 107 10.83 3.33 10.05
C PRO A 107 10.07 3.06 8.74
N LEU A 108 9.72 4.09 7.97
CA LEU A 108 8.89 3.97 6.78
C LEU A 108 9.70 4.04 5.50
N SER A 109 9.26 3.34 4.47
CA SER A 109 9.77 3.50 3.11
C SER A 109 8.68 3.24 2.07
N TRP A 110 8.89 3.73 0.86
CA TRP A 110 8.10 3.34 -0.29
C TRP A 110 8.55 1.94 -0.75
N ARG A 111 7.63 0.98 -0.81
CA ARG A 111 7.84 -0.25 -1.61
C ARG A 111 7.61 0.05 -3.09
N PHE A 112 6.59 0.86 -3.36
CA PHE A 112 6.30 1.44 -4.66
C PHE A 112 5.99 2.92 -4.44
N PRO A 113 6.82 3.86 -4.93
CA PRO A 113 6.51 5.28 -4.84
C PRO A 113 5.38 5.63 -5.81
N PRO A 114 4.64 6.72 -5.57
CA PRO A 114 3.69 7.24 -6.56
C PRO A 114 4.43 7.62 -7.85
N THR A 115 3.84 7.33 -8.99
CA THR A 115 4.43 7.57 -10.32
C THR A 115 3.81 8.77 -11.04
N ALA A 116 2.56 9.11 -10.73
CA ALA A 116 1.85 10.27 -11.24
C ALA A 116 0.76 10.74 -10.26
N PRO A 117 0.32 12.01 -10.33
CA PRO A 117 -0.85 12.47 -9.58
C PRO A 117 -2.09 11.59 -9.87
N GLY A 118 -2.82 11.20 -8.83
CA GLY A 118 -4.03 10.39 -8.95
C GLY A 118 -3.84 8.92 -9.34
N ARG A 119 -2.60 8.47 -9.63
CA ARG A 119 -2.28 7.05 -9.88
C ARG A 119 -2.15 6.30 -8.55
N PHE A 120 -3.28 5.89 -8.01
CA PHE A 120 -3.38 5.07 -6.79
C PHE A 120 -3.52 3.58 -7.10
N VAL A 121 -3.31 2.74 -6.08
CA VAL A 121 -3.56 1.30 -6.18
C VAL A 121 -5.02 1.05 -6.55
N HIS A 122 -5.26 0.21 -7.54
CA HIS A 122 -6.62 -0.06 -8.02
C HIS A 122 -7.43 -0.86 -6.99
N THR A 123 -8.43 -0.23 -6.36
CA THR A 123 -9.14 -0.77 -5.19
C THR A 123 -9.81 -2.13 -5.42
N LEU A 124 -10.44 -2.34 -6.58
CA LEU A 124 -11.11 -3.63 -6.86
C LEU A 124 -10.11 -4.77 -7.06
N LEU A 125 -9.04 -4.52 -7.82
CA LEU A 125 -7.94 -5.46 -8.02
C LEU A 125 -7.32 -5.85 -6.67
N LEU A 126 -7.00 -4.85 -5.84
CA LEU A 126 -6.48 -5.07 -4.49
C LEU A 126 -7.42 -5.93 -3.66
N ARG A 127 -8.71 -5.61 -3.65
CA ARG A 127 -9.70 -6.38 -2.88
C ARG A 127 -9.82 -7.82 -3.38
N SER A 128 -9.76 -8.05 -4.68
CA SER A 128 -9.79 -9.40 -5.27
C SER A 128 -8.53 -10.19 -4.89
N ALA A 129 -7.35 -9.57 -4.97
CA ALA A 129 -6.09 -10.21 -4.59
C ALA A 129 -6.04 -10.56 -3.10
N VAL A 130 -6.50 -9.67 -2.21
CA VAL A 130 -6.63 -9.97 -0.77
C VAL A 130 -7.52 -11.18 -0.56
N ARG A 131 -8.67 -11.23 -1.23
CA ARG A 131 -9.62 -12.35 -1.09
C ARG A 131 -8.97 -13.66 -1.48
N GLU A 132 -8.23 -13.67 -2.58
CA GLU A 132 -7.55 -14.86 -3.07
C GLU A 132 -6.42 -15.28 -2.12
N LEU A 133 -5.55 -14.35 -1.73
CA LEU A 133 -4.41 -14.63 -0.85
C LEU A 133 -4.84 -15.13 0.53
N PHE A 134 -6.02 -14.72 1.01
CA PHE A 134 -6.52 -15.08 2.34
C PHE A 134 -7.57 -16.19 2.30
N ALA A 135 -7.99 -16.64 1.11
CA ALA A 135 -8.88 -17.78 0.95
C ALA A 135 -8.15 -19.11 1.20
N ASP A 136 -6.82 -19.14 1.00
CA ASP A 136 -6.04 -20.37 1.13
C ASP A 136 -4.86 -20.21 2.11
N PRO A 137 -4.97 -20.74 3.34
CA PRO A 137 -3.86 -20.72 4.29
C PRO A 137 -2.69 -21.64 3.90
N TYR A 138 -2.77 -22.38 2.78
CA TYR A 138 -1.76 -23.36 2.35
C TYR A 138 -1.30 -23.26 0.87
N ALA A 139 -1.82 -22.33 0.06
CA ALA A 139 -1.59 -22.29 -1.40
C ALA A 139 -0.14 -22.05 -1.89
N TYR A 140 0.80 -21.59 -1.07
CA TYR A 140 2.11 -21.12 -1.57
C TYR A 140 3.33 -21.82 -0.99
N THR A 141 3.17 -22.85 -0.18
CA THR A 141 4.34 -23.55 0.42
C THR A 141 5.06 -24.49 -0.56
N ASP A 142 4.54 -24.73 -1.77
CA ASP A 142 5.05 -25.78 -2.66
C ASP A 142 5.91 -25.28 -3.85
N ALA A 143 6.13 -23.97 -3.99
CA ALA A 143 6.88 -23.44 -5.15
C ALA A 143 8.42 -23.46 -4.99
N THR A 144 8.96 -23.86 -3.83
CA THR A 144 10.41 -23.88 -3.59
C THR A 144 10.96 -25.20 -3.03
N ALA A 145 10.15 -26.25 -2.92
CA ALA A 145 10.57 -27.53 -2.36
C ALA A 145 10.84 -28.64 -3.40
N SER A 146 10.70 -28.36 -4.71
CA SER A 146 11.11 -29.29 -5.77
C SER A 146 12.36 -28.75 -6.48
N GLY A 147 13.52 -29.01 -5.88
CA GLY A 147 14.78 -28.45 -6.36
C GLY A 147 16.00 -28.94 -5.59
N ARG A 148 16.08 -30.25 -5.31
CA ARG A 148 17.34 -31.00 -5.18
C ARG A 148 17.08 -32.50 -5.18
#